data_AF-A0A9D5U3N3-F1
#
_entry.id   AF-A0A9D5U3N3-F1
#
_cell.length_a   1.000
_cell.length_b   1.000
_cell.length_c   1.000
_cell.angle_alpha   90.00
_cell.angle_beta   90.00
_cell.angle_gamma   90.00
#
_symmetry.space_group_name_H-M   'P 1'
#
loop_
_entity.id
_entity.type
_entity.pdbx_description
1 polymer ?
#
loop_
_entity_poly.entity_id
_entity_poly.type
_entity_poly.pdbx_seq_one_letter_code
_entity_poly.pdbx_strand_id
1 'polypeptide(L)'
;MDPLVLRVDSLEMELARLRNQNRRLRRALILGGLLGFFLLRAWAVADKPPVEIKAQKFTIVNSAGTARAVLSARSDSKTGLEIRDGNRRMLLRLPQDKEERER
;
A
#
# COMPACT_ATOMS: atom_id res chain seq x y z
N MET A 1 53.19 -28.27 -39.23
CA MET A 1 52.12 -27.68 -38.41
C MET A 1 52.36 -28.17 -36.99
N ASP A 2 52.78 -27.29 -36.10
CA ASP A 2 53.22 -27.68 -34.76
C ASP A 2 52.03 -28.09 -33.88
N PRO A 3 52.12 -29.21 -33.15
CA PRO A 3 51.04 -29.72 -32.31
C PRO A 3 50.68 -28.77 -31.15
N LEU A 4 51.60 -27.88 -30.79
CA LEU A 4 51.39 -26.84 -29.79
C LEU A 4 50.48 -25.72 -30.30
N VAL A 5 50.57 -25.37 -31.59
CA VAL A 5 49.72 -24.34 -32.21
C VAL A 5 48.27 -24.84 -32.29
N LEU A 6 48.08 -26.10 -32.69
CA LEU A 6 46.75 -26.72 -32.72
C LEU A 6 46.08 -26.78 -31.34
N ARG A 7 46.87 -26.98 -30.28
CA ARG A 7 46.35 -27.02 -28.91
C ARG A 7 45.98 -25.64 -28.38
N VAL A 8 46.77 -24.61 -28.70
CA VAL A 8 46.45 -23.21 -28.35
C VAL A 8 45.19 -22.76 -29.05
N ASP A 9 45.06 -23.02 -30.36
CA ASP A 9 43.85 -22.66 -31.13
C ASP A 9 42.60 -23.33 -30.54
N SER A 10 42.70 -24.61 -30.15
CA SER A 10 41.58 -25.33 -29.53
C SER A 10 41.14 -24.73 -28.19
N LEU A 11 42.10 -24.29 -27.37
CA LEU A 11 41.83 -23.66 -26.07
C LEU A 11 41.27 -22.25 -26.22
N GLU A 12 41.73 -21.48 -27.21
CA GLU A 12 41.18 -20.16 -27.52
C GLU A 12 39.74 -20.25 -27.99
N MET A 13 39.43 -21.27 -28.80
CA MET A 13 38.07 -21.54 -29.29
C MET A 13 37.13 -21.93 -28.13
N GLU A 14 37.59 -22.75 -27.19
CA GLU A 14 36.83 -23.10 -25.97
C GLU A 14 36.62 -21.88 -25.05
N LEU A 15 37.64 -21.05 -24.85
CA LEU A 15 37.53 -19.82 -24.06
C LEU A 15 36.55 -18.81 -24.69
N ALA A 16 36.56 -18.67 -26.02
CA ALA A 16 35.62 -17.82 -26.74
C ALA A 16 34.18 -18.32 -26.58
N ARG A 17 33.97 -19.64 -26.65
CA ARG A 17 32.67 -20.27 -26.44
C ARG A 17 32.16 -20.07 -25.01
N LEU A 18 33.00 -20.30 -24.01
CA LEU A 18 32.67 -20.12 -22.59
C LEU A 18 32.35 -18.65 -22.25
N ARG A 19 33.12 -17.69 -22.78
CA ARG A 19 32.85 -16.25 -22.59
C ARG A 19 31.49 -15.84 -23.17
N ASN A 20 31.11 -16.37 -24.33
CA ASN A 20 29.82 -16.08 -24.95
C ASN A 20 28.64 -16.68 -24.18
N GLN A 21 28.79 -17.89 -23.63
CA GLN A 21 27.78 -18.50 -22.76
C GLN A 21 27.62 -17.71 -21.44
N ASN A 22 28.73 -17.29 -20.84
CA ASN A 22 28.71 -16.54 -19.58
C ASN A 22 28.08 -15.14 -19.75
N ARG A 23 28.31 -14.47 -20.90
CA ARG A 23 27.62 -13.21 -21.24
C ARG A 23 26.12 -13.38 -21.40
N ARG A 24 25.65 -14.49 -21.99
CA ARG A 24 24.22 -14.78 -22.12
C ARG A 24 23.56 -15.04 -20.77
N LEU A 25 24.20 -15.85 -19.93
CA LEU A 25 23.71 -16.16 -18.58
C LEU A 25 23.66 -14.91 -17.68
N ARG A 26 24.69 -14.06 -17.70
CA ARG A 26 24.67 -12.79 -16.97
C ARG A 26 23.52 -11.88 -17.39
N ARG A 27 23.24 -11.77 -18.69
CA ARG A 27 22.11 -10.96 -19.19
C ARG A 27 20.77 -11.54 -18.74
N ALA A 28 20.61 -12.86 -18.78
CA ALA A 28 19.40 -13.53 -18.31
C ALA A 28 19.18 -13.32 -16.80
N LEU A 29 20.24 -13.40 -15.99
CA LEU A 29 20.16 -13.13 -14.54
C LEU A 29 19.78 -11.67 -14.23
N ILE A 30 20.36 -10.70 -14.94
CA ILE A 30 20.02 -9.28 -14.75
C ILE A 30 18.56 -9.02 -15.12
N LEU A 31 18.10 -9.54 -16.26
CA LEU A 31 16.72 -9.37 -16.71
C LEU A 31 15.73 -10.07 -15.76
N GLY A 32 16.03 -11.29 -15.32
CA GLY A 32 15.22 -12.02 -14.35
C GLY A 32 15.17 -11.32 -12.99
N GLY A 33 16.30 -10.79 -12.52
CA GLY A 33 16.37 -10.05 -11.26
C GLY A 33 15.56 -8.76 -11.28
N LEU A 34 15.61 -8.00 -12.38
CA LEU A 34 14.80 -6.79 -12.55
C LEU A 34 13.30 -7.12 -12.57
N LEU A 35 12.89 -8.14 -13.32
CA LEU A 35 11.48 -8.54 -13.39
C LEU A 35 10.95 -8.97 -12.00
N GLY A 36 11.73 -9.75 -11.25
CA GLY A 36 11.39 -10.15 -9.89
C GLY A 36 11.28 -8.97 -8.92
N PHE A 37 12.17 -8.00 -9.02
CA PHE A 37 12.14 -6.79 -8.18
C PHE A 37 10.87 -5.93 -8.43
N PHE A 38 10.48 -5.76 -9.69
CA PHE A 38 9.26 -5.00 -10.02
C PHE A 38 7.98 -5.72 -9.56
N LEU A 39 7.91 -7.04 -9.70
CA LEU A 39 6.77 -7.83 -9.23
C LEU A 39 6.62 -7.77 -7.71
N LEU A 40 7.70 -7.87 -6.95
CA LEU A 40 7.68 -7.75 -5.48
C LEU A 40 7.22 -6.35 -5.02
N ARG A 41 7.64 -5.30 -5.71
CA ARG A 41 7.22 -3.90 -5.41
C ARG A 41 5.73 -3.67 -5.69
N ALA A 42 5.19 -4.25 -6.75
CA ALA A 42 3.77 -4.12 -7.08
C ALA A 42 2.86 -4.73 -5.99
N TRP A 43 3.25 -5.88 -5.44
CA TRP A 43 2.53 -6.51 -4.33
C TRP A 43 2.59 -5.69 -3.03
N ALA A 44 3.72 -5.04 -2.74
CA ALA A 44 3.89 -4.28 -1.50
C ALA A 44 3.10 -2.96 -1.41
N VAL A 45 2.54 -2.46 -2.53
CA VAL A 45 1.81 -1.18 -2.58
C VAL A 45 0.30 -1.36 -2.47
N ALA A 46 -0.22 -2.58 -2.66
CA ALA A 46 -1.66 -2.85 -2.73
C ALA A 46 -2.40 -2.77 -1.38
N ASP A 47 -1.70 -2.96 -0.25
CA ASP A 47 -2.32 -3.11 1.08
C ASP A 47 -2.05 -1.93 2.02
N LYS A 48 -2.16 -0.69 1.54
CA LYS A 48 -2.32 0.44 2.46
C LYS A 48 -3.81 0.60 2.78
N PRO A 49 -4.29 0.13 3.95
CA PRO A 49 -5.67 0.41 4.33
C PRO A 49 -5.88 1.93 4.34
N PRO A 50 -7.08 2.41 3.96
CA PRO A 50 -7.39 3.82 4.07
C PRO A 50 -7.12 4.28 5.50
N VAL A 51 -6.54 5.47 5.64
CA VAL A 51 -6.31 6.09 6.96
C VAL A 51 -7.68 6.41 7.56
N GLU A 52 -8.25 5.46 8.29
CA GLU A 52 -9.55 5.59 8.93
C GLU A 52 -9.38 6.30 10.27
N ILE A 53 -9.94 7.51 10.38
CA ILE A 53 -9.98 8.24 11.65
C ILE A 53 -11.12 7.67 12.49
N LYS A 54 -10.79 6.76 13.41
CA LYS A 54 -11.74 6.21 14.39
C LYS A 54 -11.82 7.11 15.61
N ALA A 55 -12.92 7.86 15.73
CA ALA A 55 -13.17 8.72 16.88
C ALA A 55 -14.58 8.48 17.43
N GLN A 56 -14.67 8.23 18.73
CA GLN A 56 -15.95 7.99 19.41
C GLN A 56 -16.73 9.30 19.63
N LYS A 57 -16.03 10.42 19.79
CA LYS A 57 -16.61 11.72 20.14
C LYS A 57 -15.67 12.86 19.73
N PHE A 58 -16.23 13.92 19.16
CA PHE A 58 -15.56 15.20 18.96
C PHE A 58 -16.19 16.24 19.87
N THR A 59 -15.37 16.91 20.70
CA THR A 59 -15.84 17.96 21.62
C THR A 59 -15.22 19.30 21.22
N ILE A 60 -16.08 20.27 20.90
CA ILE A 60 -15.67 21.65 20.68
C ILE A 60 -15.66 22.34 22.04
N VAL A 61 -14.51 22.87 22.45
CA VAL A 61 -14.32 23.59 23.71
C VAL A 61 -13.99 25.06 23.46
N ASN A 62 -14.32 25.93 24.41
CA ASN A 62 -13.86 27.33 24.38
C ASN A 62 -12.45 27.48 24.96
N SER A 63 -11.92 28.70 24.98
CA SER A 63 -10.61 29.05 25.58
C SER A 63 -10.51 28.73 27.08
N ALA A 64 -11.64 28.66 27.78
CA ALA A 64 -11.72 28.25 29.19
C ALA A 64 -11.85 26.72 29.39
N GLY A 65 -11.75 25.92 28.31
CA GLY A 65 -11.87 24.46 28.36
C GLY A 65 -13.29 23.92 28.53
N THR A 66 -14.32 24.79 28.50
CA THR A 66 -15.73 24.40 28.62
C THR A 66 -16.26 23.87 27.30
N ALA A 67 -16.92 22.72 27.32
CA ALA A 67 -17.58 22.15 26.14
C ALA A 67 -18.71 23.07 25.64
N ARG A 68 -18.66 23.40 24.35
CA ARG A 68 -19.68 24.20 23.65
C ARG A 68 -20.55 23.32 22.77
N ALA A 69 -19.96 22.35 22.10
CA ALA A 69 -20.68 21.38 21.30
C ALA A 69 -19.99 20.01 21.31
N VAL A 70 -20.78 18.97 21.09
CA VAL A 70 -20.32 17.59 21.00
C VAL A 70 -20.93 16.96 19.76
N LEU A 71 -20.10 16.41 18.89
CA LEU A 71 -20.50 15.50 17.82
C LEU A 71 -20.19 14.07 18.24
N SER A 72 -21.19 13.20 18.20
CA SER A 72 -21.04 11.79 18.55
C SER A 72 -22.00 10.90 17.75
N ALA A 73 -21.79 9.59 17.85
CA ALA A 73 -22.84 8.63 17.51
C ALA A 73 -24.11 8.92 18.31
N ARG A 74 -25.27 8.53 17.77
CA ARG A 74 -26.55 8.77 18.43
C ARG A 74 -26.66 7.96 19.72
N SER A 75 -27.15 8.60 20.78
CA SER A 75 -27.38 7.91 22.05
C SER A 75 -28.60 6.98 22.06
N ASP A 76 -29.43 6.99 21.02
CA ASP A 76 -30.60 6.11 20.88
C ASP A 76 -30.28 4.78 20.18
N SER A 77 -28.99 4.46 20.04
CA SER A 77 -28.46 3.24 19.43
C SER A 77 -28.84 3.03 17.96
N LYS A 78 -29.44 4.04 17.30
CA LYS A 78 -29.69 4.01 15.86
C LYS A 78 -28.47 4.54 15.12
N THR A 79 -28.27 4.07 13.89
CA THR A 79 -27.17 4.58 13.06
C THR A 79 -27.38 6.05 12.70
N GLY A 80 -26.27 6.81 12.71
CA GLY A 80 -26.23 8.23 12.40
C GLY A 80 -25.43 9.03 13.42
N LEU A 81 -25.53 10.35 13.31
CA LEU A 81 -24.80 11.31 14.14
C LEU A 81 -25.76 12.21 14.92
N GLU A 82 -25.33 12.66 16.09
CA GLU A 82 -26.01 13.71 16.83
C GLU A 82 -25.03 14.81 17.27
N ILE A 83 -25.53 16.05 17.28
CA ILE A 83 -24.85 17.21 17.80
C ILE A 83 -25.59 17.68 19.05
N ARG A 84 -24.85 17.85 20.13
CA ARG A 84 -25.35 18.38 21.41
C ARG A 84 -24.61 19.64 21.80
N ASP A 85 -25.27 20.52 22.55
CA ASP A 85 -24.60 21.64 23.19
C ASP A 85 -23.82 21.21 24.46
N GLY A 86 -23.12 22.15 25.08
CA GLY A 86 -22.38 21.94 26.33
C GLY A 86 -23.24 21.45 27.51
N ASN A 87 -24.55 21.72 27.47
CA ASN A 87 -25.53 21.29 28.47
C ASN A 87 -26.21 19.96 28.10
N ARG A 88 -25.68 19.25 27.08
CA ARG A 88 -26.19 17.97 26.56
C ARG A 88 -27.56 18.07 25.88
N ARG A 89 -28.04 19.27 25.57
CA ARG A 89 -29.27 19.44 24.79
C ARG A 89 -28.99 19.05 23.34
N MET A 90 -29.88 18.27 22.75
CA MET A 90 -29.79 17.90 21.34
C MET A 90 -30.10 19.12 20.46
N LEU A 91 -29.17 19.45 19.56
CA LEU A 91 -29.31 20.53 18.59
C LEU A 91 -29.68 19.99 17.21
N LEU A 92 -29.01 18.91 16.79
CA LEU A 92 -29.22 18.29 15.49
C LEU A 92 -29.06 16.78 15.61
N ARG A 93 -29.85 16.04 14.83
CA ARG A 93 -29.73 14.60 14.67
C ARG A 93 -29.83 14.26 13.20
N LEU A 94 -28.80 13.60 12.69
CA LEU A 94 -28.69 13.17 11.32
C LEU A 94 -28.90 11.64 11.30
N PRO A 95 -30.02 11.14 10.76
CA PRO A 95 -30.16 9.70 10.52
C PRO A 95 -29.13 9.26 9.46
N GLN A 96 -28.69 7.99 9.53
CA GLN A 96 -28.07 7.39 8.35
C GLN A 96 -29.13 7.35 7.25
N ASP A 97 -28.80 7.86 6.07
CA ASP A 97 -29.69 7.79 4.93
C ASP A 97 -29.98 6.32 4.64
N LYS A 98 -31.26 5.99 4.44
CA LYS A 98 -31.62 4.68 3.95
C LYS A 98 -31.33 4.72 2.46
N GLU A 99 -30.10 4.43 2.07
CA GLU A 99 -29.88 4.00 0.68
C GLU A 99 -30.83 2.82 0.47
N GLU A 100 -31.82 3.05 -0.39
CA GLU A 100 -32.74 2.05 -0.87
C GLU A 100 -31.90 0.88 -1.38
N ARG A 101 -31.92 -0.21 -0.61
CA ARG A 101 -31.50 -1.50 -1.12
C ARG A 101 -32.53 -1.94 -2.16
N GLU A 102 -32.48 -1.37 -3.35
CA GLU A 102 -33.01 -2.00 -4.54
C GLU A 102 -31.99 -3.02 -5.03
N ARG A 103 -32.21 -4.26 -4.57
CA ARG A 103 -32.00 -5.55 -5.25
C ARG A 103 -30.68 -5.79 -5.99
#